data_AF-A0A2A2E4D2-F1
#
_entry.id   AF-A0A2A2E4D2-F1
#
_cell.length_a   1.000
_cell.length_b   1.000
_cell.length_c   1.000
_cell.angle_alpha   90.00
_cell.angle_beta   90.00
_cell.angle_gamma   90.00
#
_symmetry.space_group_name_H-M   'P 1'
#
loop_
_entity.id
_entity.type
_entity.pdbx_description
1 polymer ?
#
loop_
_entity_poly.entity_id
_entity_poly.type
_entity_poly.pdbx_seq_one_letter_code
_entity_poly.pdbx_strand_id
1 'polypeptide(L)'
;GQYFDAETGLHYNRHRYYNPNTGCFLTPDPIKLSGGLNNYQYVNNPTGWVDPLGLECIVPSVSKYKPEQVNGRKVYKNTADVSPEAPDSVDKSVNKSIREKIEAGWTNQDLMEHGYAPIGPDGKQINLHHLIGQEPGSMVELVASTHKKYHAELHGLIEDGNSFRNDPKLEYQYEQFRKNYWKTRAKDFKVSE
;
A
#
# COMPACT_ATOMS: atom_id res chain seq x y z
N GLY A 1 0.63 -10.43 -10.53
CA GLY A 1 1.09 -10.94 -11.84
C GLY A 1 0.02 -10.65 -12.87
N GLN A 2 0.37 -10.67 -14.15
CA GLN A 2 -0.56 -10.53 -15.27
C GLN A 2 -1.05 -11.91 -15.69
N TYR A 3 -2.35 -12.10 -15.81
CA TYR A 3 -2.91 -13.32 -16.38
C TYR A 3 -3.03 -13.13 -17.89
N PHE A 4 -2.38 -14.00 -18.66
CA PHE A 4 -2.53 -14.00 -20.11
C PHE A 4 -3.79 -14.80 -20.48
N ASP A 5 -4.72 -14.14 -21.18
CA ASP A 5 -5.89 -14.78 -21.75
C ASP A 5 -5.61 -15.19 -23.21
N ALA A 6 -5.49 -16.50 -23.43
CA ALA A 6 -5.16 -17.06 -24.74
C ALA A 6 -6.31 -16.97 -25.75
N GLU A 7 -7.56 -16.80 -25.30
CA GLU A 7 -8.72 -16.71 -26.19
C GLU A 7 -8.82 -15.33 -26.85
N THR A 8 -8.43 -14.28 -26.13
CA THR A 8 -8.50 -12.89 -26.60
C THR A 8 -7.14 -12.28 -26.97
N GLY A 9 -6.03 -12.90 -26.54
CA GLY A 9 -4.68 -12.38 -26.73
C GLY A 9 -4.36 -11.17 -25.83
N LEU A 10 -5.17 -10.93 -24.78
CA LEU A 10 -5.04 -9.81 -23.86
C LEU A 10 -4.38 -10.25 -22.55
N HIS A 11 -3.82 -9.29 -21.82
CA HIS A 11 -3.30 -9.52 -20.47
C HIS A 11 -4.22 -8.87 -19.44
N TYR A 12 -4.78 -9.67 -18.55
CA TYR A 12 -5.59 -9.19 -17.45
C TYR A 12 -4.72 -8.68 -16.30
N ASN A 13 -4.86 -7.39 -16.00
CA ASN A 13 -4.09 -6.64 -15.01
C ASN A 13 -5.01 -6.16 -13.88
N ARG A 14 -5.72 -7.11 -13.25
CA ARG A 14 -6.75 -6.88 -12.21
C ARG A 14 -7.89 -5.97 -12.67
N HIS A 15 -7.67 -4.66 -12.73
CA HIS A 15 -8.74 -3.69 -13.01
C HIS A 15 -8.95 -3.43 -14.50
N ARG A 16 -7.99 -3.81 -15.35
CA ARG A 16 -8.02 -3.49 -16.78
C ARG A 16 -7.44 -4.62 -17.63
N TYR A 17 -8.00 -4.80 -18.82
CA TYR A 17 -7.42 -5.64 -19.87
C TYR A 17 -6.39 -4.81 -20.63
N TYR A 18 -5.13 -5.26 -20.61
CA TYR A 18 -4.05 -4.71 -21.38
C TYR A 18 -3.99 -5.39 -22.75
N ASN A 19 -3.96 -4.59 -23.81
CA ASN A 19 -3.75 -5.07 -25.16
C ASN A 19 -2.27 -4.90 -25.55
N PRO A 20 -1.51 -5.99 -25.71
CA PRO A 20 -0.09 -5.92 -26.02
C PRO A 20 0.18 -5.40 -27.43
N ASN A 21 -0.77 -5.53 -28.36
CA ASN A 21 -0.62 -5.05 -29.74
C ASN A 21 -0.72 -3.52 -29.84
N THR A 22 -1.45 -2.88 -28.91
CA THR A 22 -1.63 -1.41 -28.90
C THR A 22 -0.88 -0.71 -27.76
N GLY A 23 -0.36 -1.45 -26.79
CA GLY A 23 0.37 -0.90 -25.65
C GLY A 23 -0.50 -0.15 -24.63
N CYS A 24 -1.82 -0.36 -24.67
CA CYS A 24 -2.80 0.37 -23.88
C CYS A 24 -3.78 -0.55 -23.15
N PHE A 25 -4.41 -0.02 -22.11
CA PHE A 25 -5.59 -0.62 -21.49
C PHE A 25 -6.84 -0.38 -22.33
N LEU A 26 -7.77 -1.35 -22.33
CA LEU A 26 -9.03 -1.28 -23.06
C LEU A 26 -10.11 -0.43 -22.36
N THR A 27 -9.97 -0.21 -21.07
CA THR A 27 -10.88 0.59 -20.25
C THR A 27 -10.14 1.77 -19.61
N PRO A 28 -10.79 2.94 -19.50
CA PRO A 28 -10.19 4.11 -18.87
C PRO A 28 -9.88 3.85 -17.38
N ASP A 29 -8.83 4.49 -16.88
CA ASP A 29 -8.35 4.32 -15.51
C ASP A 29 -9.48 4.61 -14.49
N PRO A 30 -9.79 3.66 -13.58
CA PRO A 30 -10.80 3.84 -12.55
C PRO A 30 -10.53 5.05 -11.63
N ILE A 31 -9.28 5.47 -11.47
CA ILE A 31 -8.92 6.66 -10.70
C ILE A 31 -8.79 7.94 -11.55
N LYS A 32 -9.14 7.87 -12.84
CA LYS A 32 -9.20 9.00 -13.78
C LYS A 32 -7.86 9.76 -13.83
N LEU A 33 -7.89 11.09 -13.78
CA LEU A 33 -6.71 11.96 -13.86
C LEU A 33 -5.64 11.70 -12.78
N SER A 34 -5.99 11.00 -11.69
CA SER A 34 -5.01 10.57 -10.69
C SER A 34 -4.08 9.45 -11.19
N GLY A 35 -4.49 8.69 -12.20
CA GLY A 35 -3.68 7.65 -12.85
C GLY A 35 -2.76 8.18 -13.96
N GLY A 36 -2.86 9.47 -14.27
CA GLY A 36 -2.12 10.16 -15.33
C GLY A 36 -3.04 10.92 -16.29
N LEU A 37 -2.45 11.74 -17.17
CA LEU A 37 -3.20 12.51 -18.18
C LEU A 37 -3.86 11.62 -19.26
N ASN A 38 -3.34 10.41 -19.46
CA ASN A 38 -3.87 9.45 -20.43
C ASN A 38 -4.48 8.24 -19.71
N ASN A 39 -5.81 8.24 -19.59
CA ASN A 39 -6.58 7.23 -18.87
C ASN A 39 -6.49 5.81 -19.47
N TYR A 40 -5.98 5.65 -20.69
CA TYR A 40 -5.85 4.34 -21.35
C TYR A 40 -4.42 3.81 -21.34
N GLN A 41 -3.48 4.56 -20.77
CA GLN A 41 -2.07 4.22 -20.85
C GLN A 41 -1.70 3.11 -19.86
N TYR A 42 -0.91 2.13 -20.33
CA TYR A 42 -0.40 1.05 -19.48
C TYR A 42 0.71 1.54 -18.55
N VAL A 43 1.81 2.03 -19.13
CA VAL A 43 2.90 2.76 -18.46
C VAL A 43 3.59 3.65 -19.51
N ASN A 44 4.20 4.78 -19.13
CA ASN A 44 4.97 5.59 -20.10
C ASN A 44 6.22 4.86 -20.61
N ASN A 45 6.78 3.91 -19.84
CA ASN A 45 7.88 3.08 -20.30
C ASN A 45 7.73 1.58 -19.89
N PRO A 46 7.25 0.71 -20.79
CA PRO A 46 6.96 -0.70 -20.51
C PRO A 46 8.20 -1.58 -20.31
N THR A 47 9.40 -1.06 -20.56
CA THR A 47 10.66 -1.82 -20.35
C THR A 47 11.22 -1.70 -18.93
N GLY A 48 10.71 -0.78 -18.09
CA GLY A 48 11.17 -0.62 -16.71
C GLY A 48 10.08 -0.30 -15.68
N TRP A 49 8.83 -0.10 -16.11
CA TRP A 49 7.72 0.28 -15.23
C TRP A 49 6.72 -0.87 -15.13
N VAL A 50 6.24 -1.12 -13.92
CA VAL A 50 5.20 -2.11 -13.63
C VAL A 50 4.08 -1.39 -12.89
N ASP A 51 2.84 -1.55 -13.33
CA ASP A 51 1.62 -1.13 -12.62
C ASP A 51 0.97 -2.37 -12.01
N PRO A 52 1.30 -2.75 -10.75
CA PRO A 52 0.83 -4.00 -10.15
C PRO A 52 -0.67 -3.96 -9.79
N LEU A 53 -1.26 -2.77 -9.77
CA LEU A 53 -2.64 -2.54 -9.38
C LEU A 53 -3.52 -2.12 -10.55
N GLY A 54 -2.99 -1.66 -11.68
CA GLY A 54 -3.77 -1.12 -12.78
C GLY A 54 -4.36 0.26 -12.47
N LEU A 55 -3.79 1.00 -11.51
CA LEU A 55 -4.35 2.25 -10.96
C LEU A 55 -3.32 3.40 -10.86
N GLU A 56 -2.04 3.14 -10.61
CA GLU A 56 -1.00 4.18 -10.62
C GLU A 56 0.28 3.65 -11.27
N CYS A 57 0.81 4.38 -12.25
CA CYS A 57 2.15 4.13 -12.78
C CYS A 57 3.22 4.37 -11.70
N ILE A 58 4.05 3.37 -11.41
CA ILE A 58 5.28 3.55 -10.63
C ILE A 58 6.26 4.38 -11.49
N VAL A 59 6.30 5.70 -11.28
CA VAL A 59 7.26 6.60 -11.93
C VAL A 59 8.65 6.46 -11.28
N PRO A 60 9.73 6.11 -12.00
CA PRO A 60 11.04 5.85 -11.39
C PRO A 60 11.73 7.08 -10.77
N SER A 61 11.27 8.30 -11.07
CA SER A 61 11.95 9.53 -10.63
C SER A 61 11.27 10.26 -9.46
N VAL A 62 10.00 9.97 -9.14
CA VAL A 62 9.27 10.57 -8.00
C VAL A 62 8.12 9.65 -7.54
N SER A 63 8.34 8.33 -7.43
CA SER A 63 7.26 7.45 -6.98
C SER A 63 7.02 7.65 -5.48
N LYS A 64 5.82 8.10 -5.12
CA LYS A 64 5.31 8.13 -3.74
C LYS A 64 5.51 6.80 -3.01
N TYR A 65 5.55 5.70 -3.76
CA TYR A 65 5.83 4.37 -3.25
C TYR A 65 7.17 3.84 -3.72
N LYS A 66 8.03 3.46 -2.77
CA LYS A 66 9.32 2.81 -3.03
C LYS A 66 9.21 1.31 -2.70
N PRO A 67 9.41 0.39 -3.67
CA PRO A 67 9.42 -1.03 -3.38
C PRO A 67 10.70 -1.44 -2.64
N GLU A 68 10.57 -2.23 -1.58
CA GLU A 68 11.69 -2.76 -0.81
C GLU A 68 11.39 -4.17 -0.28
N GLN A 69 12.43 -4.99 -0.13
CA GLN A 69 12.31 -6.30 0.52
C GLN A 69 12.51 -6.13 2.03
N VAL A 70 11.45 -6.33 2.81
CA VAL A 70 11.48 -6.22 4.28
C VAL A 70 11.03 -7.55 4.86
N ASN A 71 11.90 -8.18 5.67
CA ASN A 71 11.62 -9.46 6.35
C ASN A 71 11.06 -10.55 5.41
N GLY A 72 11.64 -10.68 4.21
CA GLY A 72 11.23 -11.67 3.20
C GLY A 72 9.99 -11.31 2.39
N ARG A 73 9.45 -10.09 2.51
CA ARG A 73 8.27 -9.63 1.75
C ARG A 73 8.55 -8.35 0.98
N LYS A 74 7.91 -8.22 -0.18
CA LYS A 74 7.92 -6.97 -0.93
C LYS A 74 6.95 -5.99 -0.30
N VAL A 75 7.45 -4.84 0.14
CA VAL A 75 6.66 -3.75 0.71
C VAL A 75 6.84 -2.49 -0.14
N TYR A 76 5.73 -1.84 -0.47
CA TYR A 76 5.71 -0.55 -1.14
C TYR A 76 5.61 0.55 -0.06
N LYS A 77 6.76 1.11 0.32
CA LYS A 77 6.91 2.14 1.34
C LYS A 77 6.41 3.49 0.81
N ASN A 78 5.52 4.15 1.52
CA ASN A 78 5.08 5.51 1.23
C ASN A 78 6.18 6.49 1.70
N THR A 79 6.79 7.19 0.74
CA THR A 79 7.89 8.14 0.99
C THR A 79 7.42 9.58 1.15
N ALA A 80 6.12 9.84 1.01
CA ALA A 80 5.55 11.19 1.06
C ALA A 80 4.71 11.45 2.31
N ASP A 81 3.89 10.47 2.73
CA ASP A 81 2.92 10.66 3.82
C ASP A 81 3.38 10.06 5.16
N VAL A 82 4.56 9.44 5.20
CA VAL A 82 5.14 8.86 6.42
C VAL A 82 6.30 9.74 6.87
N SER A 83 6.12 10.39 8.01
CA SER A 83 7.11 11.26 8.66
C SER A 83 7.49 10.69 10.04
N PRO A 84 8.74 10.87 10.51
CA PRO A 84 9.15 10.50 11.87
C PRO A 84 8.67 11.49 12.95
N GLU A 85 8.24 12.69 12.56
CA GLU A 85 7.94 13.80 13.47
C GLU A 85 6.66 13.56 14.29
N ALA A 86 6.40 14.45 15.26
CA ALA A 86 5.12 14.48 15.95
C ALA A 86 3.99 14.77 14.94
N PRO A 87 2.85 14.07 15.02
CA PRO A 87 1.77 14.29 14.07
C PRO A 87 1.11 15.65 14.28
N ASP A 88 0.81 16.35 13.18
CA ASP A 88 0.15 17.67 13.20
C ASP A 88 -1.25 17.62 13.83
N SER A 89 -1.96 16.52 13.62
CA SER A 89 -3.29 16.29 14.17
C SER A 89 -3.56 14.81 14.36
N VAL A 90 -4.45 14.48 15.30
CA VAL A 90 -4.89 13.10 15.55
C VAL A 90 -6.40 13.05 15.57
N ASP A 91 -6.99 12.25 14.69
CA ASP A 91 -8.44 12.06 14.60
C ASP A 91 -8.93 11.29 15.83
N LYS A 92 -10.09 11.69 16.37
CA LYS A 92 -10.73 11.05 17.54
C LYS A 92 -11.02 9.56 17.37
N SER A 93 -11.12 9.07 16.13
CA SER A 93 -11.31 7.65 15.80
C SER A 93 -10.04 6.81 15.98
N VAL A 94 -8.87 7.44 16.14
CA VAL A 94 -7.65 6.73 16.51
C VAL A 94 -7.82 6.11 17.90
N ASN A 95 -7.27 4.90 18.06
CA ASN A 95 -7.36 4.15 19.30
C ASN A 95 -6.88 4.98 20.50
N LYS A 96 -7.64 4.94 21.60
CA LYS A 96 -7.37 5.74 22.81
C LYS A 96 -5.93 5.58 23.30
N SER A 97 -5.40 4.35 23.29
CA SER A 97 -4.03 4.07 23.77
C SER A 97 -2.93 4.66 22.88
N ILE A 98 -3.23 4.96 21.61
CA ILE A 98 -2.31 5.66 20.70
C ILE A 98 -2.44 7.16 20.91
N ARG A 99 -3.67 7.69 21.07
CA ARG A 99 -3.91 9.09 21.40
C ARG A 99 -3.22 9.49 22.70
N GLU A 100 -3.35 8.69 23.76
CA GLU A 100 -2.69 8.90 25.05
C GLU A 100 -1.15 8.92 24.93
N LYS A 101 -0.55 8.13 24.02
CA LYS A 101 0.89 8.16 23.76
C LYS A 101 1.33 9.47 23.11
N ILE A 102 0.57 9.91 22.10
CA ILE A 102 0.86 11.17 21.39
C ILE A 102 0.66 12.37 22.34
N GLU A 103 -0.39 12.33 23.18
CA GLU A 103 -0.62 13.31 24.26
C GLU A 103 0.53 13.31 25.29
N ALA A 104 1.17 12.15 25.51
CA ALA A 104 2.38 12.02 26.32
C ALA A 104 3.68 12.42 25.58
N GLY A 105 3.58 12.98 24.38
CA GLY A 105 4.71 13.51 23.61
C GLY A 105 5.35 12.53 22.62
N TRP A 106 4.74 11.38 22.35
CA TRP A 106 5.29 10.42 21.38
C TRP A 106 5.20 10.95 19.95
N THR A 107 6.31 10.83 19.22
CA THR A 107 6.40 11.09 17.79
C THR A 107 5.98 9.88 16.95
N ASN A 108 5.84 10.06 15.64
CA ASN A 108 5.65 8.93 14.73
C ASN A 108 6.84 7.96 14.77
N GLN A 109 8.06 8.45 14.98
CA GLN A 109 9.22 7.59 15.19
C GLN A 109 9.05 6.72 16.44
N ASP A 110 8.66 7.29 17.58
CA ASP A 110 8.44 6.53 18.82
C ASP A 110 7.36 5.46 18.65
N LEU A 111 6.27 5.80 17.96
CA LEU A 111 5.21 4.84 17.61
C LEU A 111 5.80 3.67 16.82
N MET A 112 6.55 3.95 15.76
CA MET A 112 7.16 2.94 14.90
C MET A 112 8.17 2.08 15.64
N GLU A 113 9.03 2.65 16.49
CA GLU A 113 10.01 1.93 17.31
C GLU A 113 9.36 0.92 18.27
N HIS A 114 8.12 1.18 18.69
CA HIS A 114 7.32 0.27 19.51
C HIS A 114 6.43 -0.67 18.69
N GLY A 115 6.50 -0.59 17.35
CA GLY A 115 5.75 -1.46 16.42
C GLY A 115 4.34 -0.97 16.11
N TYR A 116 4.01 0.27 16.45
CA TYR A 116 2.75 0.92 16.07
C TYR A 116 2.90 1.62 14.72
N ALA A 117 1.83 1.63 13.93
CA ALA A 117 1.78 2.42 12.71
C ALA A 117 1.85 3.92 13.04
N PRO A 118 2.59 4.72 12.26
CA PRO A 118 2.64 6.17 12.41
C PRO A 118 1.28 6.78 12.02
N ILE A 119 1.04 8.00 12.46
CA ILE A 119 -0.09 8.83 12.07
C ILE A 119 0.25 9.54 10.77
N GLY A 120 -0.61 9.36 9.75
CA GLY A 120 -0.53 10.02 8.47
C GLY A 120 -1.14 11.43 8.48
N PRO A 121 -1.11 12.13 7.32
CA PRO A 121 -1.56 13.50 7.19
C PRO A 121 -3.07 13.69 7.40
N ASP A 122 -3.85 12.60 7.34
CA ASP A 122 -5.29 12.61 7.65
C ASP A 122 -5.59 12.40 9.14
N GLY A 123 -4.57 12.48 10.00
CA GLY A 123 -4.66 12.33 11.44
C GLY A 123 -4.96 10.89 11.90
N LYS A 124 -4.83 9.90 11.00
CA LYS A 124 -5.11 8.49 11.29
C LYS A 124 -3.87 7.63 11.09
N GLN A 125 -3.85 6.47 11.72
CA GLN A 125 -2.74 5.53 11.54
C GLN A 125 -2.67 5.05 10.09
N ILE A 126 -1.46 5.03 9.53
CA ILE A 126 -1.17 4.46 8.21
C ILE A 126 -1.53 2.97 8.20
N ASN A 127 -2.18 2.54 7.13
CA ASN A 127 -2.58 1.16 6.93
C ASN A 127 -1.48 0.41 6.19
N LEU A 128 -1.02 -0.71 6.76
CA LEU A 128 -0.20 -1.67 6.04
C LEU A 128 -1.13 -2.68 5.38
N HIS A 129 -1.43 -2.49 4.10
CA HIS A 129 -2.46 -3.24 3.39
C HIS A 129 -1.87 -4.37 2.53
N HIS A 130 -2.51 -5.54 2.51
CA HIS A 130 -2.15 -6.67 1.64
C HIS A 130 -2.63 -6.44 0.22
N LEU A 131 -1.73 -6.49 -0.75
CA LEU A 131 -2.12 -6.26 -2.15
C LEU A 131 -2.95 -7.41 -2.72
N ILE A 132 -2.71 -8.66 -2.29
CA ILE A 132 -3.31 -9.86 -2.89
C ILE A 132 -4.23 -10.65 -1.96
N GLY A 133 -4.52 -10.14 -0.75
CA GLY A 133 -5.38 -10.83 0.22
C GLY A 133 -4.86 -12.18 0.76
N GLN A 134 -3.67 -12.61 0.33
CA GLN A 134 -3.00 -13.84 0.76
C GLN A 134 -1.86 -13.53 1.74
N GLU A 135 -1.64 -14.42 2.70
CA GLU A 135 -0.57 -14.35 3.69
C GLU A 135 0.32 -15.60 3.59
N PRO A 136 1.64 -15.48 3.35
CA PRO A 136 2.42 -14.25 3.18
C PRO A 136 2.21 -13.58 1.81
N GLY A 137 2.11 -12.24 1.79
CA GLY A 137 1.89 -11.48 0.56
C GLY A 137 2.64 -10.15 0.51
N SER A 138 2.59 -9.50 -0.66
CA SER A 138 3.13 -8.14 -0.84
C SER A 138 2.27 -7.10 -0.13
N MET A 139 2.90 -6.07 0.44
CA MET A 139 2.25 -5.06 1.29
C MET A 139 2.42 -3.65 0.75
N VAL A 140 1.51 -2.74 1.07
CA VAL A 140 1.60 -1.31 0.74
C VAL A 140 1.20 -0.45 1.94
N GLU A 141 1.93 0.64 2.18
CA GLU A 141 1.55 1.67 3.15
C GLU A 141 0.50 2.60 2.55
N LEU A 142 -0.69 2.72 3.15
CA LEU A 142 -1.78 3.56 2.64
C LEU A 142 -2.30 4.51 3.72
N VAL A 143 -2.53 5.75 3.33
CA VAL A 143 -3.28 6.71 4.15
C VAL A 143 -4.69 6.16 4.42
N ALA A 144 -5.20 6.33 5.64
CA ALA A 144 -6.44 5.67 6.06
C ALA A 144 -7.67 6.14 5.26
N SER A 145 -7.75 7.42 4.94
CA SER A 145 -8.76 8.00 4.06
C SER A 145 -8.71 7.42 2.65
N THR A 146 -7.52 7.19 2.09
CA THR A 146 -7.33 6.49 0.81
C THR A 146 -7.85 5.06 0.88
N HIS A 147 -7.45 4.29 1.90
CA HIS A 147 -7.93 2.92 2.10
C HIS A 147 -9.46 2.87 2.25
N LYS A 148 -10.07 3.84 2.95
CA LYS A 148 -11.53 3.93 3.10
C LYS A 148 -12.22 4.26 1.78
N LYS A 149 -11.66 5.19 1.00
CA LYS A 149 -12.24 5.63 -0.28
C LYS A 149 -12.28 4.49 -1.30
N TYR A 150 -11.23 3.68 -1.35
CA TYR A 150 -11.07 2.59 -2.33
C TYR A 150 -11.29 1.21 -1.70
N HIS A 151 -12.08 1.14 -0.63
CA HIS A 151 -12.25 -0.10 0.15
C HIS A 151 -12.78 -1.25 -0.72
N ALA A 152 -13.75 -0.99 -1.60
CA ALA A 152 -14.34 -2.03 -2.45
C ALA A 152 -13.32 -2.59 -3.44
N GLU A 153 -12.48 -1.74 -4.01
CA GLU A 153 -11.44 -2.08 -4.98
C GLU A 153 -10.26 -2.80 -4.33
N LEU A 154 -9.91 -2.40 -3.09
CA LEU A 154 -8.83 -3.01 -2.33
C LEU A 154 -9.19 -4.40 -1.78
N HIS A 155 -10.46 -4.64 -1.47
CA HIS A 155 -10.94 -5.90 -0.87
C HIS A 155 -11.75 -6.78 -1.83
N GLY A 156 -12.07 -6.32 -3.04
CA GLY A 156 -13.00 -7.00 -3.97
C GLY A 156 -12.48 -8.27 -4.64
N LEU A 157 -11.21 -8.65 -4.43
CA LEU A 157 -10.61 -9.89 -4.96
C LEU A 157 -10.47 -11.01 -3.92
N ILE A 158 -10.88 -10.76 -2.68
CA ILE A 158 -10.90 -11.78 -1.64
C ILE A 158 -12.24 -12.48 -1.75
N GLU A 159 -12.27 -13.72 -2.27
CA GLU A 159 -13.48 -14.55 -2.23
C GLU A 159 -14.03 -14.60 -0.80
N ASP A 160 -15.35 -14.45 -0.64
CA ASP A 160 -16.02 -14.49 0.66
C ASP A 160 -15.59 -15.73 1.46
N GLY A 161 -14.89 -15.52 2.58
CA GLY A 161 -14.43 -16.59 3.47
C GLY A 161 -12.93 -16.90 3.43
N ASN A 162 -12.20 -16.54 2.36
CA ASN A 162 -10.76 -16.87 2.19
C ASN A 162 -9.79 -15.80 2.71
N SER A 163 -10.28 -14.85 3.51
CA SER A 163 -9.42 -13.86 4.18
C SER A 163 -8.48 -14.57 5.15
N PHE A 164 -7.18 -14.27 5.08
CA PHE A 164 -6.20 -14.77 6.05
C PHE A 164 -6.56 -14.37 7.51
N ARG A 165 -7.39 -13.35 7.69
CA ARG A 165 -7.90 -12.93 9.01
C ARG A 165 -8.86 -13.94 9.65
N ASN A 166 -9.39 -14.87 8.86
CA ASN A 166 -10.25 -15.94 9.37
C ASN A 166 -9.43 -17.14 9.90
N ASP A 167 -8.13 -17.20 9.62
CA ASP A 167 -7.20 -18.21 10.16
C ASP A 167 -6.35 -17.56 11.28
N PRO A 168 -6.52 -17.97 12.56
CA PRO A 168 -5.78 -17.39 13.67
C PRO A 168 -4.26 -17.46 13.53
N LYS A 169 -3.74 -18.48 12.83
CA LYS A 169 -2.30 -18.66 12.60
C LYS A 169 -1.79 -17.67 11.56
N LEU A 170 -2.57 -17.40 10.52
CA LEU A 170 -2.22 -16.41 9.50
C LEU A 170 -2.41 -14.98 10.01
N GLU A 171 -3.47 -14.72 10.78
CA GLU A 171 -3.69 -13.44 11.46
C GLU A 171 -2.53 -13.13 12.43
N TYR A 172 -2.13 -14.10 13.25
CA TYR A 172 -0.99 -13.95 14.14
C TYR A 172 0.30 -13.66 13.36
N GLN A 173 0.57 -14.40 12.28
CA GLN A 173 1.74 -14.15 11.43
C GLN A 173 1.74 -12.73 10.86
N TYR A 174 0.60 -12.26 10.37
CA TYR A 174 0.46 -10.90 9.88
C TYR A 174 0.69 -9.86 10.97
N GLU A 175 0.09 -10.01 12.15
CA GLU A 175 0.28 -9.05 13.24
C GLU A 175 1.73 -9.01 13.75
N GLN A 176 2.42 -10.15 13.78
CA GLN A 176 3.86 -10.19 14.07
C GLN A 176 4.67 -9.48 12.99
N PHE A 177 4.38 -9.75 11.71
CA PHE A 177 5.02 -9.07 10.59
C PHE A 177 4.80 -7.56 10.66
N ARG A 178 3.55 -7.12 10.87
CA ARG A 178 3.17 -5.70 10.94
C ARG A 178 3.92 -4.97 12.06
N LYS A 179 3.98 -5.55 13.25
CA LYS A 179 4.74 -4.97 14.38
C LYS A 179 6.23 -4.86 14.05
N ASN A 180 6.83 -5.93 13.53
CA ASN A 180 8.25 -5.94 13.19
C ASN A 180 8.59 -5.03 12.01
N TYR A 181 7.65 -4.89 11.07
CA TYR A 181 7.75 -3.98 9.94
C TYR A 181 7.87 -2.54 10.42
N TRP A 182 6.98 -2.06 11.28
CA TRP A 182 7.05 -0.68 11.78
C TRP A 182 8.33 -0.40 12.56
N LYS A 183 8.79 -1.36 13.37
CA LYS A 183 10.10 -1.25 14.05
C LYS A 183 11.26 -1.13 13.07
N THR A 184 11.17 -1.81 11.93
CA THR A 184 12.16 -1.73 10.85
C THR A 184 12.04 -0.39 10.13
N ARG A 185 10.82 0.05 9.82
CA ARG A 185 10.51 1.33 9.16
C ARG A 185 11.02 2.53 9.95
N ALA A 186 10.99 2.47 11.29
CA ALA A 186 11.58 3.50 12.15
C ALA A 186 13.07 3.76 11.87
N LYS A 187 13.82 2.71 11.50
CA LYS A 187 15.26 2.80 11.22
C LYS A 187 15.58 3.60 9.96
N ASP A 188 14.62 3.71 9.03
CA ASP A 188 14.80 4.50 7.82
C ASP A 188 14.97 6.00 8.11
N PHE A 189 14.60 6.44 9.31
CA PHE A 189 14.66 7.84 9.75
C PHE A 189 15.78 8.10 10.77
N LYS A 190 16.50 7.06 11.21
CA LYS A 190 17.69 7.25 12.04
C LYS A 190 18.83 7.66 11.13
N VAL A 191 19.34 8.88 11.32
CA VAL A 191 20.56 9.33 10.63
C VAL A 191 21.69 8.37 11.00
N SER A 192 22.44 7.90 10.00
CA SER A 192 23.68 7.17 10.26
C SER A 192 24.64 8.14 10.93
N GLU A 193 25.04 7.84 12.16
CA GLU A 193 26.21 8.49 12.79
C GLU A 193 27.49 8.20 12.00
#